data_AF-A0A484IFG1-F1
#
_entry.id   AF-A0A484IFG1-F1
#
_cell.length_a   1.000
_cell.length_b   1.000
_cell.length_c   1.000
_cell.angle_alpha   90.00
_cell.angle_beta   90.00
_cell.angle_gamma   90.00
#
_symmetry.space_group_name_H-M   'P 1'
#
loop_
_entity.id
_entity.type
_entity.pdbx_description
1 polymer ?
#
loop_
_entity_poly.entity_id
_entity_poly.type
_entity_poly.pdbx_seq_one_letter_code
_entity_poly.pdbx_strand_id
1 'polypeptide(L)'
;MIFVDMLLMLFILHEIRFIIIALLCGGFLTSFIPFIFAEPSIVDRSLKIELIAEGLSSPTSMAFVDSQNILVLEKNSRDVRLVSNGYLKE
;
A
#
# COMPACT_ATOMS: atom_id res chain seq x y z
N MET A 1 1.03 -51.93 -19.80
CA MET A 1 -0.22 -51.24 -19.41
C MET A 1 -0.07 -50.67 -18.00
N ILE A 2 0.03 -51.52 -16.98
CA ILE A 2 0.13 -51.16 -15.55
C ILE A 2 1.17 -50.05 -15.20
N PHE A 3 2.36 -50.07 -15.81
CA PHE A 3 3.40 -49.07 -15.52
C PHE A 3 3.03 -47.65 -15.97
N VAL A 4 2.37 -47.52 -17.12
CA VAL A 4 1.95 -46.22 -17.67
C VAL A 4 0.78 -45.66 -16.87
N ASP A 5 -0.16 -46.53 -16.48
CA ASP A 5 -1.30 -46.17 -15.64
C ASP A 5 -0.84 -45.69 -14.25
N MET A 6 0.18 -46.34 -13.67
CA MET A 6 0.78 -45.94 -12.40
C MET A 6 1.53 -44.60 -12.50
N LEU A 7 2.24 -44.37 -13.61
CA LEU A 7 2.93 -43.11 -13.86
C LEU A 7 1.94 -41.94 -14.03
N LEU A 8 0.85 -42.18 -14.77
CA LEU A 8 -0.24 -41.22 -14.97
C LEU A 8 -0.90 -40.85 -13.62
N MET A 9 -1.13 -41.83 -12.75
CA MET A 9 -1.69 -41.61 -11.42
C MET A 9 -0.80 -40.71 -10.55
N LEU A 10 0.53 -40.86 -10.64
CA LEU A 10 1.48 -40.05 -9.88
C LEU A 10 1.48 -38.57 -10.31
N PHE A 11 1.38 -38.31 -11.62
CA PHE A 11 1.26 -36.96 -12.16
C PHE A 11 -0.03 -36.28 -11.71
N ILE A 12 -1.16 -37.00 -11.79
CA ILE A 12 -2.46 -36.47 -11.36
C ILE A 12 -2.45 -36.12 -9.86
N LEU A 13 -1.83 -36.96 -9.02
CA LEU A 13 -1.74 -36.71 -7.58
C LEU A 13 -0.92 -35.45 -7.25
N HIS A 14 0.14 -35.18 -8.03
CA HIS A 14 0.99 -34.00 -7.86
C HIS A 14 0.23 -32.70 -8.14
N GLU A 15 -0.50 -32.65 -9.26
CA GLU A 15 -1.29 -31.49 -9.66
C GLU A 15 -2.43 -31.21 -8.66
N ILE A 16 -3.12 -32.25 -8.19
CA ILE A 16 -4.18 -32.12 -7.17
C ILE A 16 -3.63 -31.51 -5.88
N ARG A 17 -2.45 -31.95 -5.42
CA ARG A 17 -1.82 -31.41 -4.21
C ARG A 17 -1.46 -29.94 -4.37
N PHE A 18 -0.93 -29.56 -5.54
CA PHE A 18 -0.58 -28.17 -5.83
C PHE A 18 -1.82 -27.26 -5.84
N ILE A 19 -2.92 -27.73 -6.44
CA ILE A 19 -4.21 -27.03 -6.45
C ILE A 19 -4.78 -26.89 -5.04
N ILE A 20 -4.72 -27.94 -4.21
CA ILE A 20 -5.18 -27.87 -2.81
C ILE A 20 -4.37 -26.84 -2.02
N ILE A 21 -3.04 -26.81 -2.16
CA ILE A 21 -2.19 -25.82 -1.50
C ILE A 21 -2.52 -24.41 -1.99
N ALA A 22 -2.75 -24.21 -3.29
CA ALA A 22 -3.14 -22.93 -3.86
C ALA A 22 -4.51 -22.45 -3.37
N LEU A 23 -5.48 -23.37 -3.18
CA LEU A 23 -6.80 -23.04 -2.64
C LEU A 23 -6.75 -22.71 -1.14
N LEU A 24 -5.99 -23.48 -0.36
CA LEU A 24 -5.80 -23.23 1.07
C LEU A 24 -4.98 -21.95 1.33
N CYS A 25 -3.93 -21.71 0.55
CA CYS A 25 -3.12 -20.50 0.62
C CYS A 25 -3.88 -19.30 0.05
N GLY A 26 -4.59 -19.44 -1.07
CA GLY A 26 -5.39 -18.37 -1.66
C GLY A 26 -6.47 -17.85 -0.72
N GLY A 27 -7.20 -18.73 -0.04
CA GLY A 27 -8.17 -18.33 1.01
C GLY A 27 -7.52 -17.72 2.26
N PHE A 28 -6.28 -18.12 2.57
CA PHE A 28 -5.49 -17.54 3.66
C PHE A 28 -4.96 -16.15 3.29
N LEU A 29 -4.45 -15.97 2.07
CA LEU A 29 -3.91 -14.70 1.55
C LEU A 29 -5.01 -13.63 1.42
N THR A 30 -6.22 -13.98 1.00
CA THR A 30 -7.35 -13.02 0.94
C THR A 30 -7.84 -12.60 2.33
N SER A 31 -7.68 -13.46 3.34
CA SER A 31 -8.01 -13.16 4.74
C SER A 31 -7.06 -12.15 5.39
N PHE A 32 -5.90 -11.86 4.79
CA PHE A 32 -4.99 -10.77 5.18
C PHE A 32 -5.20 -9.46 4.41
N ILE A 33 -6.20 -9.38 3.51
CA ILE A 33 -6.65 -8.11 2.92
C ILE A 33 -7.83 -7.50 3.72
N PRO A 34 -7.75 -7.32 5.05
CA PRO A 34 -8.44 -6.22 5.70
C PRO A 34 -7.40 -5.24 6.23
N PHE A 35 -6.66 -4.61 5.32
CA PHE A 35 -5.77 -3.52 5.67
C PHE A 35 -5.68 -2.56 4.49
N ILE A 36 -5.65 -1.26 4.81
CA ILE A 36 -5.27 -0.15 3.94
C ILE A 36 -6.32 0.32 2.91
N PHE A 37 -7.41 0.95 3.37
CA PHE A 37 -7.89 2.22 2.78
C PHE A 37 -8.88 2.93 3.72
N ALA A 38 -8.62 2.89 5.03
CA ALA A 38 -9.25 3.86 5.94
C ALA A 38 -8.52 5.21 5.73
N GLU A 39 -8.84 5.87 4.60
CA GLU A 39 -8.36 7.21 4.34
C GLU A 39 -8.95 8.14 5.41
N PRO A 40 -8.15 9.05 5.99
CA PRO A 40 -8.67 10.05 6.90
C PRO A 40 -9.84 10.78 6.24
N SER A 41 -11.01 10.79 6.88
CA SER A 41 -12.19 11.50 6.39
C SER A 41 -12.49 12.72 7.26
N ILE A 42 -12.89 13.81 6.61
CA ILE A 42 -13.37 15.01 7.29
C ILE A 42 -14.89 14.95 7.32
N VAL A 43 -15.45 14.89 8.53
CA VAL A 43 -16.91 14.82 8.74
C VAL A 43 -17.53 16.22 8.83
N ASP A 44 -16.73 17.23 9.19
CA ASP A 44 -17.18 18.62 9.30
C ASP A 44 -17.34 19.25 7.90
N ARG A 45 -18.59 19.53 7.53
CA ARG A 45 -18.96 20.11 6.23
C ARG A 45 -18.66 21.60 6.12
N SER A 46 -18.29 22.27 7.22
CA SER A 46 -17.92 23.69 7.21
C SER A 46 -16.46 23.92 6.80
N LEU A 47 -15.64 22.87 6.79
CA LEU A 47 -14.23 22.95 6.42
C LEU A 47 -14.07 22.84 4.90
N LYS A 48 -13.24 23.74 4.34
CA LYS A 48 -12.78 23.65 2.96
C LYS A 48 -11.45 22.89 2.93
N ILE A 49 -11.34 21.91 2.04
CA ILE A 49 -10.12 21.16 1.82
C ILE A 49 -9.45 21.70 0.56
N GLU A 50 -8.16 21.97 0.65
CA GLU A 50 -7.34 22.39 -0.48
C GLU A 50 -6.04 21.61 -0.50
N LEU A 51 -5.63 21.23 -1.71
CA LEU A 51 -4.34 20.63 -1.95
C LEU A 51 -3.27 21.73 -1.91
N ILE A 52 -2.30 21.60 -1.01
CA ILE A 52 -1.23 22.59 -0.82
C ILE A 52 0.14 22.15 -1.36
N ALA A 53 0.36 20.85 -1.57
CA ALA A 53 1.61 20.29 -2.09
C ALA A 53 1.40 18.85 -2.54
N GLU A 54 2.06 18.46 -3.63
CA GLU A 54 2.14 17.08 -4.13
C GLU A 54 3.61 16.66 -4.27
N GLY A 55 3.84 15.37 -4.52
CA GLY A 55 5.18 14.84 -4.82
C GLY A 55 6.08 14.58 -3.60
N LEU A 56 5.53 14.68 -2.38
CA LEU A 56 6.23 14.32 -1.15
C LEU A 56 6.43 12.80 -1.02
N SER A 57 7.60 12.39 -0.54
CA SER A 57 7.96 10.98 -0.33
C SER A 57 7.78 10.57 1.13
N SER A 58 6.70 9.84 1.42
CA SER A 58 6.38 9.34 2.78
C SER A 58 6.42 10.43 3.87
N PRO A 59 5.64 11.52 3.75
CA PRO A 59 5.62 12.62 4.73
C PRO A 59 5.08 12.14 6.08
N THR A 60 5.67 12.62 7.19
CA THR A 60 5.31 12.18 8.56
C THR A 60 5.05 13.30 9.55
N SER A 61 5.60 14.49 9.33
CA SER A 61 5.37 15.64 10.22
C SER A 61 5.46 16.94 9.43
N MET A 62 4.85 17.99 9.97
CA MET A 62 4.85 19.33 9.38
C MET A 62 5.00 20.41 10.44
N ALA A 63 5.62 21.54 10.06
CA ALA A 63 5.69 22.74 10.87
C ALA A 63 5.40 23.98 10.01
N PHE A 64 4.56 24.87 10.52
CA PHE A 64 4.28 26.16 9.88
C PHE A 64 5.40 27.15 10.24
N VAL A 65 6.04 27.72 9.22
CA VAL A 65 7.07 28.74 9.39
C VAL A 65 6.44 30.13 9.39
N ASP A 66 5.55 30.37 8.43
CA ASP A 66 4.75 31.59 8.30
C ASP A 66 3.46 31.30 7.51
N SER A 67 2.78 32.35 7.01
CA SER A 67 1.51 32.22 6.28
C SER A 67 1.61 31.52 4.91
N GLN A 68 2.82 31.32 4.40
CA GLN A 68 3.09 30.85 3.03
C GLN A 68 4.06 29.66 3.01
N ASN A 69 4.79 29.43 4.10
CA ASN A 69 5.88 28.47 4.17
C ASN A 69 5.61 27.37 5.20
N ILE A 70 5.77 26.13 4.77
CA ILE A 70 5.60 24.91 5.58
C ILE A 70 6.84 24.04 5.41
N LEU A 71 7.37 23.52 6.50
CA LEU A 71 8.39 22.48 6.50
C LEU A 71 7.72 21.12 6.65
N VAL A 72 8.12 20.14 5.85
CA VAL A 72 7.60 18.77 5.87
C VAL A 72 8.74 17.78 6.03
N LEU A 73 8.61 16.83 6.97
CA LEU A 73 9.59 15.77 7.20
C LEU A 73 9.26 14.52 6.38
N GLU A 74 10.19 14.06 5.57
CA GLU A 74 10.10 12.81 4.81
C GLU A 74 10.81 11.66 5.54
N LYS A 75 10.05 10.60 5.87
CA LYS A 75 10.53 9.53 6.76
C LYS A 75 11.75 8.78 6.24
N ASN A 76 11.74 8.47 4.95
CA ASN A 76 12.68 7.52 4.36
C ASN A 76 13.98 8.21 3.92
N SER A 77 13.88 9.44 3.40
CA SER A 77 15.03 10.25 2.99
C SER A 77 15.69 10.95 4.18
N ARG A 78 14.96 11.19 5.28
CA ARG A 78 15.37 12.07 6.40
C ARG A 78 15.51 13.54 5.98
N ASP A 79 14.95 13.90 4.83
CA ASP A 79 14.97 15.25 4.32
C ASP A 79 13.84 16.08 4.94
N VAL A 80 14.12 17.36 5.15
CA VAL A 80 13.10 18.36 5.47
C VAL A 80 12.84 19.17 4.21
N ARG A 81 11.64 19.04 3.66
CA ARG A 81 11.21 19.73 2.45
C ARG A 81 10.54 21.05 2.80
N LEU A 82 10.87 22.09 2.03
CA LEU A 82 10.17 23.36 2.09
C LEU A 82 9.04 23.39 1.05
N VAL A 83 7.82 23.61 1.52
CA VAL A 83 6.67 24.00 0.68
C VAL A 83 6.49 25.51 0.85
N SER A 84 6.61 26.25 -0.25
CA SER A 84 6.52 27.72 -0.26
C SER A 84 5.50 28.18 -1.29
N ASN A 85 4.52 28.97 -0.85
CA ASN A 85 3.39 29.42 -1.67
C ASN A 85 2.65 28.27 -2.36
N GLY A 86 2.53 27.12 -1.70
CA GLY A 86 1.90 25.92 -2.25
C GLY A 86 2.76 25.12 -3.22
N TYR A 87 4.05 25.45 -3.36
CA TYR A 87 4.97 24.73 -4.25
C TYR A 87 6.08 24.06 -3.44
N LEU A 88 6.28 22.76 -3.68
CA LEU A 88 7.43 22.02 -3.18
C LEU A 88 8.72 22.60 -3.80
N LYS A 89 9.67 23.00 -2.97
CA LYS A 89 10.99 23.44 -3.40
C LYS A 89 11.96 22.26 -3.47
N GLU A 90 12.90 22.37 -4.41
CA GLU A 90 14.04 21.47 -4.54
C GLU A 90 15.01 21.64 -3.37
#